data_AF-W8QHK3-F1
#
_entry.id   AF-W8QHK3-F1
#
_cell.length_a   1.000
_cell.length_b   1.000
_cell.length_c   1.000
_cell.angle_alpha   90.00
_cell.angle_beta   90.00
_cell.angle_gamma   90.00
#
_symmetry.space_group_name_H-M   'P 1'
#
loop_
_entity.id
_entity.type
_entity.pdbx_description
1 polymer ?
#
loop_
_entity_poly.entity_id
_entity_poly.type
_entity_poly.pdbx_seq_one_letter_code
_entity_poly.pdbx_strand_id
1 'polypeptide(L)'
;NQPSVATWWKATDKYYQIPNSKNKAPFLSISAGKQILDENYSLGKSLTQKQIVELASKGDQMNAVNVVLTASDVIVDGFCSSRCGTHGSSKATQVKGKNYKFAYIWVGNSETQCPGQCAWPFH
;
A
#
# COMPACT_ATOMS: atom_id res chain seq x y z
N ASN A 1 -8.78 2.66 -26.85
CA ASN A 1 -8.53 3.03 -25.44
C ASN A 1 -7.78 1.91 -24.75
N GLN A 2 -6.46 2.06 -24.57
CA GLN A 2 -5.66 1.11 -23.80
C GLN A 2 -5.81 1.45 -22.30
N PRO A 3 -6.04 0.46 -21.42
CA PRO A 3 -6.04 0.72 -19.98
C PRO A 3 -4.67 1.28 -19.57
N SER A 4 -4.68 2.36 -18.80
CA SER A 4 -3.48 2.94 -18.20
C SER A 4 -3.79 3.36 -16.77
N VAL A 5 -2.75 3.44 -15.94
CA VAL A 5 -2.86 3.91 -14.55
C VAL A 5 -3.48 5.31 -14.51
N ALA A 6 -3.12 6.18 -15.45
CA ALA A 6 -3.69 7.53 -15.57
C ALA A 6 -5.19 7.50 -15.93
N THR A 7 -5.61 6.60 -16.82
CA THR A 7 -7.03 6.43 -17.18
C THR A 7 -7.84 5.92 -15.98
N TRP A 8 -7.26 5.01 -15.19
CA TRP A 8 -7.87 4.50 -13.96
C TRP A 8 -8.06 5.62 -12.92
N TRP A 9 -7.02 6.40 -12.61
CA TRP A 9 -7.14 7.53 -11.67
C TRP A 9 -8.17 8.58 -12.11
N LYS A 10 -8.23 8.92 -13.40
CA LYS A 10 -9.27 9.82 -13.95
C LYS A 10 -10.69 9.26 -13.78
N ALA A 11 -10.86 7.94 -13.82
CA ALA A 11 -12.15 7.31 -13.54
C ALA A 11 -12.47 7.39 -12.05
N THR A 12 -11.50 7.13 -11.18
CA THR A 12 -11.66 7.19 -9.71
C THR A 12 -12.00 8.60 -9.22
N ASP A 13 -11.41 9.65 -9.81
CA ASP A 13 -11.68 11.05 -9.44
C ASP A 13 -13.16 11.46 -9.59
N LYS A 14 -13.87 10.88 -10.56
CA LYS A 14 -15.30 11.14 -10.79
C LYS A 14 -16.19 10.73 -9.61
N TYR A 15 -15.78 9.76 -8.78
CA TYR A 15 -16.55 9.33 -7.61
C TYR A 15 -16.47 10.33 -6.46
N TYR A 16 -15.44 11.19 -6.41
CA TYR A 16 -15.27 12.19 -5.36
C TYR A 16 -15.97 13.52 -5.69
N GLN A 17 -16.32 13.74 -6.95
CA GLN A 17 -17.07 14.91 -7.41
C GLN A 17 -18.59 14.69 -7.23
N ILE A 18 -19.07 14.53 -5.99
CA ILE A 18 -20.51 14.37 -5.72
C ILE A 18 -21.22 15.72 -5.97
N PRO A 19 -22.10 15.86 -6.98
CA PRO A 19 -22.57 17.17 -7.43
C PRO A 19 -23.54 17.92 -6.50
N ASN A 20 -24.00 17.33 -5.39
CA ASN A 20 -25.12 17.86 -4.59
C ASN A 20 -24.99 17.77 -3.06
N SER A 21 -23.78 17.59 -2.52
CA SER A 21 -23.60 17.68 -1.06
C SER A 21 -23.45 19.15 -0.64
N LYS A 22 -24.34 19.63 0.24
CA LYS A 22 -24.24 20.95 0.90
C LYS A 22 -22.91 21.16 1.64
N ASN A 23 -22.19 20.06 1.91
CA ASN A 23 -20.80 20.04 2.33
C ASN A 23 -19.97 19.58 1.13
N LYS A 24 -19.35 20.52 0.40
CA LYS A 24 -18.31 20.17 -0.59
C LYS A 24 -17.28 19.32 0.15
N ALA A 25 -17.24 18.02 -0.14
CA ALA A 25 -16.16 17.19 0.39
C ALA A 25 -14.85 17.86 -0.05
N PRO A 26 -13.89 18.09 0.86
CA PRO A 26 -12.63 18.71 0.48
C PRO A 26 -12.04 17.91 -0.68
N PHE A 27 -11.56 18.62 -1.72
CA PHE A 27 -10.88 17.99 -2.85
C PHE A 27 -9.80 17.05 -2.29
N LEU A 28 -10.01 15.75 -2.43
CA LEU A 28 -9.04 14.75 -2.02
C LEU A 28 -7.93 14.73 -3.06
N SER A 29 -6.88 15.52 -2.82
CA SER A 29 -5.70 15.48 -3.67
C SER A 29 -4.82 14.31 -3.23
N ILE A 30 -4.76 13.27 -4.05
CA ILE A 30 -3.84 12.16 -3.89
C ILE A 30 -2.62 12.45 -4.78
N SER A 31 -1.44 12.39 -4.20
CA SER A 31 -0.18 12.47 -4.93
C SER A 31 0.72 11.30 -4.52
N ALA A 32 1.64 10.92 -5.41
CA ALA A 32 2.66 9.94 -5.07
C ALA A 32 3.59 10.55 -4.01
N GLY A 33 3.73 9.87 -2.88
CA GLY A 33 4.66 10.24 -1.82
C GLY A 33 6.09 9.78 -2.12
N LYS A 34 6.93 9.81 -1.08
CA LYS A 34 8.31 9.31 -1.15
C LYS A 34 8.34 7.82 -1.55
N GLN A 35 9.15 7.50 -2.54
CA GLN A 35 9.43 6.12 -2.94
C GLN A 35 10.73 5.65 -2.28
N ILE A 36 10.72 4.47 -1.66
CA ILE A 36 11.84 3.90 -0.92
C ILE A 36 12.13 2.52 -1.52
N LEU A 37 13.33 2.34 -2.05
CA LEU A 37 13.85 1.03 -2.46
C LEU A 37 14.70 0.45 -1.32
N ASP A 38 14.45 -0.81 -0.98
CA ASP A 38 15.21 -1.57 0.02
C ASP A 38 15.93 -2.75 -0.68
N GLU A 39 16.92 -2.43 -1.51
CA GLU A 39 17.61 -3.39 -2.37
C GLU A 39 18.42 -4.43 -1.59
N ASN A 40 18.87 -4.07 -0.39
CA ASN A 40 19.68 -4.92 0.46
C ASN A 40 18.86 -5.85 1.35
N TYR A 41 17.52 -5.83 1.23
CA TYR A 41 16.61 -6.62 2.07
C TYR A 41 16.91 -6.40 3.56
N SER A 42 16.77 -5.17 4.04
CA SER A 42 17.22 -4.78 5.40
C SER A 42 16.72 -5.64 6.57
N LEU A 43 15.61 -6.38 6.39
CA LEU A 43 15.03 -7.31 7.37
C LEU A 43 15.09 -8.79 6.92
N GLY A 44 15.86 -9.08 5.87
CA GLY A 44 15.95 -10.37 5.22
C GLY A 44 14.84 -10.63 4.19
N LYS A 45 14.85 -11.84 3.59
CA LYS A 45 13.89 -12.27 2.56
C LYS A 45 12.70 -13.07 3.12
N SER A 46 12.69 -13.35 4.42
CA SER A 46 11.57 -14.01 5.10
C SER A 46 11.02 -13.04 6.13
N LEU A 47 9.81 -12.52 5.88
CA LEU A 47 9.22 -11.45 6.66
C LEU A 47 7.99 -11.92 7.41
N THR A 48 7.91 -11.49 8.67
CA THR A 48 6.70 -11.57 9.48
C THR A 48 5.81 -10.35 9.24
N GLN A 49 4.54 -10.45 9.64
CA GLN A 49 3.62 -9.30 9.55
C GLN A 49 4.07 -8.09 10.38
N LYS A 50 4.81 -8.30 11.46
CA LYS A 50 5.38 -7.19 12.26
C LYS A 50 6.46 -6.45 11.48
N GLN A 51 7.32 -7.18 10.77
CA GLN A 51 8.36 -6.58 9.93
C GLN A 51 7.78 -5.84 8.72
N ILE A 52 6.64 -6.28 8.19
CA ILE A 52 5.89 -5.50 7.18
C ILE A 52 5.47 -4.13 7.72
N VAL A 53 4.96 -4.07 8.96
CA VAL A 53 4.61 -2.81 9.60
C VAL A 53 5.84 -1.94 9.85
N GLU A 54 6.97 -2.56 10.23
CA GLU A 54 8.25 -1.87 10.38
C GLU A 54 8.74 -1.25 9.06
N LEU A 55 8.68 -1.99 7.95
CA LEU A 55 8.99 -1.46 6.62
C LEU A 55 8.06 -0.32 6.24
N ALA A 56 6.74 -0.46 6.49
CA ALA A 56 5.77 0.58 6.23
C ALA A 56 6.03 1.85 7.07
N SER A 57 6.62 1.72 8.26
CA SER A 57 6.96 2.85 9.12
C SER A 57 8.10 3.73 8.59
N LYS A 58 8.86 3.25 7.59
CA LYS A 58 9.90 4.05 6.92
C LYS A 58 9.31 5.14 6.02
N GLY A 59 8.04 5.01 5.64
CA GLY A 59 7.30 6.01 4.86
C GLY A 59 6.73 7.15 5.72
N ASP A 60 5.91 7.99 5.10
CA ASP A 60 5.34 9.17 5.75
C ASP A 60 4.34 8.79 6.86
N GLN A 61 4.43 9.48 7.98
CA GLN A 61 3.71 9.12 9.21
C GLN A 61 2.41 9.92 9.41
N MET A 62 2.11 10.88 8.53
CA MET A 62 0.98 11.80 8.65
C MET A 62 0.35 12.03 7.28
N ASN A 63 -0.99 11.93 7.22
CA ASN A 63 -1.79 12.11 6.00
C ASN A 63 -1.31 11.26 4.81
N ALA A 64 -0.77 10.06 5.10
CA ALA A 64 -0.19 9.17 4.10
C ALA A 64 -0.69 7.74 4.28
N VAL A 65 -0.67 7.00 3.15
CA VAL A 65 -0.87 5.55 3.10
C VAL A 65 0.42 4.95 2.59
N ASN A 66 1.14 4.22 3.45
CA ASN A 66 2.40 3.59 3.07
C ASN A 66 2.14 2.24 2.40
N VAL A 67 2.57 2.08 1.15
CA VAL A 67 2.40 0.83 0.40
C VAL A 67 3.75 0.09 0.34
N VAL A 68 3.78 -1.11 0.90
CA VAL A 68 4.93 -2.02 0.85
C VAL A 68 4.70 -3.04 -0.24
N LEU A 69 5.57 -3.06 -1.25
CA LEU A 69 5.58 -4.04 -2.34
C LEU A 69 6.82 -4.91 -2.16
N THR A 70 6.65 -6.21 -1.97
CA THR A 70 7.79 -7.13 -1.79
C THR A 70 8.26 -7.70 -3.13
N ALA A 71 9.56 -7.99 -3.26
CA ALA A 71 10.12 -8.63 -4.45
C ALA A 71 9.63 -10.09 -4.61
N SER A 72 9.84 -10.67 -5.80
CA SER A 72 9.40 -12.03 -6.16
C SER A 72 10.11 -13.13 -5.37
N ASP A 73 11.25 -12.82 -4.75
CA ASP A 73 12.05 -13.73 -3.94
C ASP A 73 11.91 -13.49 -2.43
N VAL A 74 10.91 -12.70 -2.01
CA VAL A 74 10.58 -12.45 -0.61
C VAL A 74 9.35 -13.26 -0.20
N ILE A 75 9.47 -13.98 0.90
CA ILE A 75 8.40 -14.79 1.50
C ILE A 75 7.82 -14.04 2.69
N VAL A 76 6.50 -14.04 2.81
CA VAL A 76 5.78 -13.41 3.92
C VAL A 76 4.76 -14.38 4.52
N ASP A 77 4.65 -14.41 5.84
CA ASP A 77 3.76 -15.32 6.56
C ASP A 77 2.31 -15.28 6.03
N GLY A 78 1.82 -16.43 5.57
CA GLY A 78 0.45 -16.62 5.07
C GLY A 78 0.18 -16.08 3.66
N PHE A 79 1.20 -15.54 2.97
CA PHE A 79 1.09 -15.19 1.55
C PHE A 79 0.77 -16.44 0.72
N CYS A 80 -0.03 -16.28 -0.34
CA CYS A 80 -0.41 -17.37 -1.26
C CYS A 80 -1.17 -18.56 -0.65
N SER A 81 -1.56 -18.48 0.62
CA SER A 81 -2.36 -19.52 1.29
C SER A 81 -3.71 -18.97 1.76
N SER A 82 -3.70 -17.80 2.39
CA SER A 82 -4.93 -17.16 2.91
C SER A 82 -5.13 -15.73 2.42
N ARG A 83 -4.09 -15.11 1.83
CA ARG A 83 -4.10 -13.70 1.42
C ARG A 83 -3.03 -13.39 0.37
N CYS A 84 -3.28 -12.36 -0.43
CA CYS A 84 -2.33 -11.79 -1.39
C CYS A 84 -1.65 -10.51 -0.88
N GLY A 85 -2.08 -10.03 0.29
CA GLY A 85 -1.65 -8.79 0.89
C GLY A 85 -2.38 -8.54 2.21
N THR A 86 -2.10 -7.40 2.83
CA THR A 86 -2.82 -6.96 4.03
C THR A 86 -2.91 -5.44 4.07
N HIS A 87 -3.82 -4.91 4.88
CA HIS A 87 -3.87 -3.48 5.17
C HIS A 87 -4.14 -3.28 6.66
N GLY A 88 -3.75 -2.13 7.19
CA GLY A 88 -3.96 -1.81 8.60
C GLY A 88 -3.53 -0.40 8.95
N SER A 89 -3.47 -0.14 10.24
CA SER A 89 -2.89 1.09 10.78
C SER A 89 -1.96 0.77 11.92
N SER A 90 -0.91 1.57 12.08
CA SER A 90 0.03 1.46 13.20
C SER A 90 0.29 2.82 13.83
N LYS A 91 0.79 2.81 15.06
CA LYS A 91 1.18 4.04 15.76
C LYS A 91 2.39 4.64 15.05
N ALA A 92 2.28 5.91 14.69
CA ALA A 92 3.42 6.70 14.24
C ALA A 92 4.33 7.03 15.42
N THR A 93 5.61 7.30 15.14
CA THR A 93 6.48 8.01 16.07
C THR A 93 5.84 9.36 16.43
N GLN A 94 6.01 9.84 17.66
CA GLN A 94 5.42 11.11 18.08
C GLN A 94 5.83 12.24 17.13
N VAL A 95 4.86 12.83 16.43
CA VAL A 95 5.07 14.02 15.59
C VAL A 95 4.54 15.21 16.39
N LYS A 96 5.40 16.17 16.71
CA LYS A 96 5.03 17.40 17.46
C LYS A 96 4.29 17.11 18.79
N GLY A 97 4.71 16.07 19.52
CA GLY A 97 4.13 15.70 20.82
C GLY A 97 2.73 15.07 20.76
N LYS A 98 2.21 14.76 19.56
CA LYS A 98 0.92 14.09 19.37
C LYS A 98 1.11 12.67 18.86
N ASN A 99 0.24 11.77 19.32
CA ASN A 99 0.18 10.39 18.86
C ASN A 99 -0.62 10.33 17.56
N TYR A 100 0.05 10.09 16.44
CA TYR A 100 -0.59 9.83 15.16
C TYR A 100 -0.64 8.34 14.86
N LYS A 101 -1.51 7.97 13.93
CA LYS A 101 -1.47 6.66 13.28
C LYS A 101 -1.22 6.87 11.80
N PHE A 102 -0.43 5.99 11.21
CA PHE A 102 -0.29 5.91 9.76
C PHE A 102 -1.05 4.69 9.25
N ALA A 103 -1.61 4.80 8.05
CA ALA A 103 -2.21 3.68 7.34
C ALA A 103 -1.14 2.98 6.51
N TYR A 104 -1.27 1.67 6.35
CA TYR A 104 -0.38 0.91 5.47
C TYR A 104 -1.13 -0.18 4.70
N ILE A 105 -0.56 -0.52 3.56
CA ILE A 105 -0.95 -1.64 2.70
C ILE A 105 0.32 -2.43 2.40
N TRP A 106 0.23 -3.74 2.38
CA TRP A 106 1.24 -4.61 1.82
C TRP A 106 0.63 -5.48 0.73
N VAL A 107 1.37 -5.63 -0.37
CA VAL A 107 1.06 -6.53 -1.47
C VAL A 107 2.29 -7.41 -1.73
N GLY A 108 2.09 -8.73 -1.70
CA GLY A 108 3.13 -9.68 -2.05
C GLY A 108 3.26 -9.85 -3.56
N ASN A 109 4.45 -10.15 -4.06
CA ASN A 109 4.66 -10.48 -5.46
C ASN A 109 4.30 -11.96 -5.70
N SER A 110 3.24 -12.19 -6.48
CA SER A 110 2.66 -13.50 -6.74
C SER A 110 3.21 -14.22 -7.97
N GLU A 111 4.07 -13.56 -8.77
CA GLU A 111 4.57 -14.07 -10.05
C GLU A 111 5.21 -15.45 -9.94
N THR A 112 5.95 -15.69 -8.84
CA THR A 112 6.68 -16.94 -8.61
C THR A 112 5.97 -17.89 -7.63
N GLN A 113 5.27 -17.36 -6.62
CA GLN A 113 4.74 -18.16 -5.51
C GLN A 113 3.30 -18.65 -5.74
N CYS A 114 2.44 -17.85 -6.38
CA CYS A 114 1.04 -18.23 -6.64
C CYS A 114 0.38 -17.43 -7.77
N PRO A 115 0.92 -17.51 -9.01
CA PRO A 115 0.41 -16.74 -10.15
C PRO A 115 -1.10 -16.96 -10.37
N GLY A 116 -1.55 -18.22 -10.26
CA GLY A 116 -2.95 -18.62 -10.47
C GLY A 116 -3.95 -18.14 -9.40
N GLN A 117 -3.50 -17.58 -8.27
CA GLN A 117 -4.40 -17.13 -7.20
C GLN A 117 -4.38 -15.61 -7.04
N CYS A 118 -3.18 -15.05 -6.86
CA CYS A 118 -3.02 -13.64 -6.50
C CYS A 118 -2.71 -12.73 -7.69
N ALA A 119 -2.44 -13.29 -8.88
CA ALA A 119 -2.29 -12.54 -10.12
C ALA A 119 -3.38 -12.87 -11.16
N TRP A 120 -4.40 -13.67 -10.82
CA TRP A 120 -5.49 -13.97 -11.75
C TRP A 120 -6.31 -12.71 -12.08
N PRO A 121 -6.70 -12.45 -13.35
CA PRO A 121 -6.46 -13.24 -14.56
C PRO A 121 -5.21 -12.83 -15.38
N PHE A 122 -4.31 -12.02 -14.80
CA PHE A 122 -3.21 -11.34 -15.49
C PHE A 122 -1.84 -12.02 -15.34
N HIS A 123 -1.81 -13.28 -14.91
CA HIS A 123 -0.58 -14.01 -14.58
C HIS A 123 0.16 -14.58 -15.79
#